data_AF-F2I0R3-F1
#
_entry.id   AF-F2I0R3-F1
#
_cell.length_a   1.000
_cell.length_b   1.000
_cell.length_c   1.000
_cell.angle_alpha   90.00
_cell.angle_beta   90.00
_cell.angle_gamma   90.00
#
_symmetry.space_group_name_H-M   'P 1'
#
loop_
_entity.id
_entity.type
_entity.pdbx_description
1 polymer ?
#
loop_
_entity_poly.entity_id
_entity_poly.type
_entity_poly.pdbx_seq_one_letter_code
_entity_poly.pdbx_strand_id
1 'polypeptide(L)' 'MAVNATCANCSNEPLVNDSLDNNGTKIQISKCPKCQGKIKSPMCCGQDMGAT' A
#
# COMPACT_ATOMS: atom_id res chain seq x y z
N MET A 1 -4.15 -13.38 -5.61
CA MET A 1 -3.91 -13.49 -4.15
C MET A 1 -4.58 -12.33 -3.47
N ALA A 2 -5.49 -12.55 -2.51
CA ALA A 2 -6.15 -11.49 -1.78
C ALA A 2 -5.30 -11.14 -0.54
N VAL A 3 -4.60 -10.01 -0.57
CA VAL A 3 -3.88 -9.49 0.60
C VAL A 3 -4.90 -8.78 1.49
N ASN A 4 -5.20 -9.36 2.66
CA ASN A 4 -6.09 -8.73 3.63
C ASN A 4 -5.25 -7.87 4.59
N ALA A 5 -5.02 -6.61 4.21
CA ALA A 5 -4.18 -5.69 4.96
C ALA A 5 -5.02 -4.65 5.70
N THR A 6 -4.80 -4.51 7.00
CA THR A 6 -5.57 -3.63 7.90
C THR A 6 -4.65 -2.70 8.69
N CYS A 7 -5.12 -1.50 9.02
CA CYS A 7 -4.37 -0.52 9.78
C CYS A 7 -4.35 -0.87 11.28
N ALA A 8 -3.17 -1.21 11.81
CA ALA A 8 -2.99 -1.53 13.23
C ALA A 8 -3.33 -0.36 14.17
N ASN A 9 -3.10 0.88 13.73
CA ASN A 9 -3.40 2.08 14.53
C ASN A 9 -4.89 2.45 14.55
N CYS A 10 -5.67 2.01 13.55
CA CYS A 10 -7.08 2.39 13.41
C CYS A 10 -8.03 1.24 13.74
N SER A 11 -7.66 0.38 14.69
CA SER A 11 -8.48 -0.77 15.09
C SER A 11 -8.85 -1.70 13.93
N ASN A 12 -7.84 -2.09 13.14
CA ASN A 12 -8.00 -3.04 12.04
C ASN A 12 -8.82 -2.54 10.83
N GLU A 13 -8.87 -1.22 10.61
CA GLU A 13 -9.54 -0.62 9.44
C GLU A 13 -8.94 -1.16 8.11
N PRO A 14 -9.77 -1.57 7.14
CA PRO A 14 -9.30 -2.00 5.82
C PRO A 14 -8.51 -0.89 5.11
N LEU A 15 -7.32 -1.24 4.64
CA LEU A 15 -6.53 -0.34 3.82
C LEU A 15 -7.10 -0.33 2.40
N VAL A 16 -7.14 0.85 1.78
CA VAL A 16 -7.58 1.03 0.40
C VAL A 16 -6.36 1.19 -0.52
N ASN A 17 -6.46 0.67 -1.74
CA ASN A 17 -5.42 0.85 -2.74
C ASN A 17 -5.40 2.31 -3.21
N ASP A 18 -4.20 2.88 -3.26
CA ASP A 18 -3.94 4.25 -3.67
C ASP A 18 -2.60 4.29 -4.42
N SER A 19 -2.30 5.38 -5.12
CA SER A 19 -1.08 5.49 -5.92
C SER A 19 -0.40 6.83 -5.65
N LEU A 20 0.84 6.78 -5.19
CA LEU A 20 1.65 7.95 -4.92
C LEU A 20 2.56 8.25 -6.11
N ASP A 21 2.46 9.45 -6.67
CA ASP A 21 3.47 9.94 -7.59
C ASP A 21 4.70 10.39 -6.81
N ASN A 22 5.84 9.75 -7.07
CA ASN A 22 7.12 10.15 -6.56
C ASN A 22 8.01 10.54 -7.75
N ASN A 23 8.03 11.83 -8.07
CA ASN A 23 8.91 12.40 -9.09
C ASN A 23 8.68 11.76 -10.48
N GLY A 24 7.41 11.56 -10.86
CA GLY A 24 7.02 10.91 -12.12
C GLY A 24 6.96 9.38 -12.05
N THR A 25 7.31 8.77 -10.91
CA THR A 25 7.15 7.34 -10.69
C THR A 25 5.89 7.06 -9.90
N LYS A 26 4.93 6.34 -10.49
CA LYS A 26 3.71 5.90 -9.79
C LYS A 26 4.00 4.68 -8.92
N ILE A 27 3.98 4.88 -7.60
CA ILE A 27 4.16 3.84 -6.61
C ILE A 27 2.81 3.42 -6.05
N GLN A 28 2.49 2.13 -6.15
CA GLN A 28 1.30 1.56 -5.51
C GLN A 28 1.47 1.54 -3.99
N ILE A 29 0.51 2.11 -3.29
CA ILE A 29 0.47 2.18 -1.84
C ILE A 29 -0.88 1.72 -1.32
N SER A 30 -0.89 1.26 -0.08
CA SER A 30 -2.13 1.02 0.67
C SER A 30 -2.30 2.17 1.66
N LYS A 31 -3.40 2.92 1.52
CA LYS A 31 -3.72 4.08 2.37
C LYS A 31 -4.80 3.72 3.37
N CYS A 32 -4.67 4.19 4.60
CA CYS A 32 -5.77 4.11 5.56
C CYS A 32 -6.78 5.24 5.28
N PRO A 33 -8.09 4.97 5.21
CA PRO A 33 -9.08 6.03 5.03
C PRO A 33 -9.29 6.87 6.30
N LYS A 34 -9.00 6.31 7.48
CA LYS A 34 -9.23 6.99 8.78
C LYS A 34 -8.03 7.77 9.30
N CYS A 35 -6.83 7.41 8.90
CA CYS A 35 -5.61 8.12 9.27
C CYS A 35 -4.75 8.36 8.04
N GLN A 36 -3.83 9.33 8.09
CA GLN A 36 -2.89 9.56 6.99
C GLN A 36 -1.79 8.50 6.87
N GLY A 37 -1.96 7.33 7.51
CA GLY A 37 -1.06 6.19 7.41
C GLY A 37 -1.03 5.66 5.97
N LYS A 38 0.19 5.57 5.43
CA LYS A 38 0.47 5.00 4.11
C LYS A 38 1.45 3.85 4.30
N ILE A 39 1.13 2.70 3.74
CA ILE A 39 2.02 1.55 3.71
C ILE A 39 2.41 1.38 2.25
N LYS A 40 3.73 1.38 1.97
CA LYS A 40 4.20 0.95 0.66
C LYS A 40 3.77 -0.51 0.52
N SER A 41 2.93 -0.81 -0.47
CA SER A 41 2.36 -2.16 -0.62
C SER A 41 3.52 -3.16 -0.63
N PRO A 42 3.56 -4.11 0.32
CA PRO A 42 4.63 -5.10 0.36
C PRO A 42 4.52 -5.97 -0.89
N MET A 43 5.64 -6.13 -1.59
CA MET A 43 5.79 -7.02 -2.73
C MET A 43 5.28 -8.42 -2.34
N CYS A 44 4.24 -8.92 -3.02
CA CYS A 44 3.78 -10.29 -2.82
C CYS A 44 4.67 -11.21 -3.68
N CYS A 45 5.33 -12.19 -3.06
CA CYS A 45 6.29 -13.12 -3.70
C CYS A 45 7.69 -12.57 -4.06
N GLY A 46 8.19 -11.54 -3.37
CA GLY A 46 9.61 -11.16 -3.45
C GLY A 46 10.06 -10.54 -4.77
N GLN A 47 9.12 -10.17 -5.63
CA GLN A 47 9.39 -9.38 -6.83
C GLN A 47 8.98 -7.94 -6.57
N ASP A 48 9.95 -7.02 -6.60
CA ASP A 48 9.63 -5.62 -6.91
C ASP A 48 9.02 -5.62 -8.29
N MET A 49 7.88 -4.96 -8.46
CA MET A 49 7.40 -4.59 -9.80
C MET A 49 8.28 -3.47 -10.37
N GLY A 50 9.59 -3.67 -10.30
CA GLY A 50 10.67 -2.74 -10.57
C GLY A 50 11.97 -3.49 -10.84
N ALA A 51 12.00 -4.26 -11.93
CA ALA A 51 13.19 -4.52 -12.74
C ALA A 51 12.82 -5.32 -14.00
N THR A 52 12.25 -4.63 -14.98
CA THR A 52 12.55 -4.82 -16.41
C THR A 52 12.41 -3.47 -17.10
#